data_AF-A0A353BF40-F1
#
_entry.id   AF-A0A353BF40-F1
#
_cell.length_a   1.000
_cell.length_b   1.000
_cell.length_c   1.000
_cell.angle_alpha   90.00
_cell.angle_beta   90.00
_cell.angle_gamma   90.00
#
_symmetry.space_group_name_H-M   'P 1'
#
loop_
_entity.id
_entity.type
_entity.pdbx_description
1 polymer ?
#
loop_
_entity_poly.entity_id
_entity_poly.type
_entity_poly.pdbx_seq_one_letter_code
_entity_poly.pdbx_strand_id
1 'polypeptide(L)'
;MRPMTCALSPQERIDILLEEYRSLNALLLFRLSALDRRLPASAGFTAAVVAATLSLPQDSQIAVLVLTPFAVLWMARTTVQHAIAKEDHLRRIEQIELVVNDLAETDLLAFQSEHPNRAKIAAGRSGSATVLTTSVGSVLMLVLCVILFGTQTTPVPYRLYLVYLALVGLDVVLGPIRLSRYNYHRRLKLITSRVLTPRSHS
;
A
#
# COMPACT_ATOMS: atom_id res chain seq x y z
N MET A 1 33.90 -6.31 31.37
CA MET A 1 33.90 -5.99 29.92
C MET A 1 32.94 -4.84 29.67
N ARG A 2 33.45 -3.63 29.40
CA ARG A 2 32.59 -2.51 28.98
C ARG A 2 32.29 -2.66 27.48
N PRO A 3 31.04 -2.49 27.02
CA PRO A 3 30.76 -2.49 25.60
C PRO A 3 31.48 -1.30 24.97
N MET A 4 32.39 -1.57 24.03
CA MET A 4 32.96 -0.55 23.15
C MET A 4 31.84 -0.04 22.24
N THR A 5 31.14 1.00 22.66
CA THR A 5 30.34 1.81 21.75
C THR A 5 31.32 2.62 20.91
N CYS A 6 31.75 2.05 19.78
CA CYS A 6 32.48 2.79 18.77
C CYS A 6 31.58 3.95 18.30
N ALA A 7 31.97 5.18 18.62
CA ALA A 7 31.24 6.36 18.17
C ALA A 7 31.54 6.54 16.68
N LEU A 8 30.56 6.21 15.82
CA LEU A 8 30.67 6.41 14.37
C LEU A 8 31.03 7.86 14.07
N SER A 9 32.01 8.06 13.19
CA SER A 9 32.39 9.37 12.66
C SER A 9 31.24 9.99 11.85
N PRO A 10 31.17 11.33 11.70
CA PRO A 10 30.13 11.98 10.92
C PRO A 10 30.03 11.47 9.47
N GLN A 11 31.18 11.20 8.83
CA GLN A 11 31.23 10.63 7.48
C GLN A 11 30.65 9.22 7.41
N GLU A 12 31.04 8.32 8.33
CA GLU A 12 30.46 6.96 8.38
C GLU A 12 28.95 6.98 8.62
N ARG A 13 28.43 7.97 9.37
CA ARG A 13 26.99 8.14 9.58
C ARG A 13 26.28 8.58 8.31
N ILE A 14 26.85 9.55 7.58
CA ILE A 14 26.31 10.00 6.29
C ILE A 14 26.32 8.85 5.29
N ASP A 15 27.40 8.07 5.21
CA ASP A 15 27.51 6.93 4.30
C ASP A 15 26.45 5.85 4.59
N ILE A 16 26.24 5.51 5.87
CA ILE A 16 25.18 4.57 6.29
C ILE A 16 23.79 5.10 5.90
N LEU A 17 23.52 6.39 6.13
CA LEU A 17 22.24 7.00 5.79
C LEU A 17 22.01 7.05 4.28
N LEU A 18 23.04 7.34 3.50
CA LEU A 18 22.98 7.33 2.04
C LEU A 18 22.76 5.91 1.49
N GLU A 19 23.33 4.88 2.12
CA GLU A 19 23.09 3.50 1.73
C GLU A 19 21.67 3.03 2.12
N GLU A 20 21.15 3.45 3.28
CA GLU A 20 19.74 3.27 3.64
C GLU A 20 18.82 3.97 2.62
N TYR A 21 19.15 5.21 2.24
CA TYR A 21 18.43 5.98 1.22
C TYR A 21 18.40 5.25 -0.13
N ARG A 22 19.54 4.79 -0.63
CA ARG A 22 19.64 4.03 -1.89
C ARG A 22 18.81 2.76 -1.85
N SER A 23 18.91 2.01 -0.75
CA SER A 23 18.16 0.77 -0.55
C SER A 23 16.65 1.02 -0.52
N LEU A 24 16.19 2.05 0.19
CA LEU A 24 14.78 2.44 0.25
C LEU A 24 14.27 2.93 -1.10
N ASN A 25 15.07 3.70 -1.84
CA ASN A 25 14.69 4.18 -3.16
C ASN A 25 14.57 3.03 -4.17
N ALA A 26 15.51 2.07 -4.14
CA ALA A 26 15.43 0.86 -4.95
C ALA A 26 14.17 0.04 -4.63
N LEU A 27 13.86 -0.14 -3.34
CA LEU A 27 12.65 -0.83 -2.90
C LEU A 27 11.36 -0.09 -3.32
N LEU A 28 11.37 1.25 -3.24
CA LEU A 28 10.26 2.09 -3.67
C LEU A 28 9.99 1.95 -5.17
N LEU A 29 11.05 2.02 -6.00
CA LEU A 29 10.94 1.85 -7.45
C LEU A 29 10.41 0.47 -7.83
N PHE A 30 10.91 -0.59 -7.19
CA PHE A 30 10.39 -1.95 -7.37
C PHE A 30 8.89 -2.04 -7.03
N ARG A 31 8.47 -1.42 -5.91
CA ARG A 31 7.07 -1.41 -5.50
C ARG A 31 6.19 -0.57 -6.43
N LEU A 32 6.69 0.54 -6.96
CA LEU A 32 6.01 1.35 -7.96
C LEU A 32 5.75 0.55 -9.23
N SER A 33 6.77 -0.14 -9.76
CA SER A 33 6.58 -0.97 -10.95
C SER A 33 5.61 -2.13 -10.70
N ALA A 34 5.61 -2.69 -9.49
CA ALA A 34 4.66 -3.72 -9.10
C ALA A 34 3.22 -3.18 -8.99
N LEU A 35 3.05 -1.93 -8.54
CA LEU A 35 1.77 -1.26 -8.39
C LEU A 35 1.18 -0.90 -9.76
N ASP A 36 1.99 -0.40 -10.70
CA ASP A 36 1.56 -0.09 -12.07
C ASP A 36 1.07 -1.33 -12.81
N ARG A 37 1.66 -2.51 -12.54
CA ARG A 37 1.21 -3.78 -13.11
C ARG A 37 -0.14 -4.26 -12.55
N ARG A 38 -0.64 -3.71 -11.45
CA ARG A 38 -1.91 -4.16 -10.82
C ARG A 38 -3.14 -3.68 -11.56
N LEU A 39 -3.11 -2.49 -12.16
CA LEU A 39 -4.22 -2.00 -12.97
C LEU A 39 -4.52 -2.95 -14.16
N PRO A 40 -3.55 -3.28 -15.04
CA PRO A 40 -3.80 -4.24 -16.11
C PRO A 40 -4.09 -5.65 -15.58
N ALA A 41 -3.48 -6.09 -14.47
CA ALA A 41 -3.82 -7.37 -13.86
C ALA A 41 -5.29 -7.42 -13.36
N SER A 42 -5.80 -6.33 -12.78
CA SER A 42 -7.19 -6.24 -12.33
C SER A 42 -8.18 -6.26 -13.49
N ALA A 43 -7.85 -5.59 -14.59
CA ALA A 43 -8.63 -5.63 -15.83
C ALA A 43 -8.62 -7.04 -16.45
N GLY A 44 -7.45 -7.67 -16.52
CA GLY A 44 -7.29 -9.05 -17.01
C GLY A 44 -8.06 -10.06 -16.15
N PHE A 45 -7.98 -9.93 -14.83
CA PHE A 45 -8.76 -10.75 -13.90
C PHE A 45 -10.27 -10.59 -14.13
N THR A 46 -10.72 -9.33 -14.29
CA THR A 46 -12.13 -9.02 -14.57
C THR A 46 -12.59 -9.69 -15.87
N ALA A 47 -11.83 -9.52 -16.96
CA ALA A 47 -12.12 -10.14 -18.24
C ALA A 47 -12.12 -11.68 -18.15
N ALA A 48 -11.18 -12.27 -17.42
CA ALA A 48 -11.08 -13.71 -17.22
C ALA A 48 -12.28 -14.27 -16.46
N VAL A 49 -12.74 -13.60 -15.40
CA VAL A 49 -13.94 -14.03 -14.65
C VAL A 49 -15.19 -13.94 -15.52
N VAL A 50 -15.35 -12.86 -16.29
CA VAL A 50 -16.48 -12.72 -17.23
C VAL A 50 -16.46 -13.85 -18.25
N ALA A 51 -15.32 -14.07 -18.91
CA ALA A 51 -15.17 -15.12 -19.91
C ALA A 51 -15.40 -16.52 -19.32
N ALA A 52 -14.83 -16.81 -18.14
CA ALA A 52 -15.00 -18.09 -17.44
C ALA A 52 -16.48 -18.32 -17.08
N THR A 53 -17.16 -17.31 -16.54
CA THR A 53 -18.57 -17.45 -16.14
C THR A 53 -19.47 -17.69 -17.35
N LEU A 54 -19.16 -17.10 -18.51
CA LEU A 54 -19.95 -17.29 -19.73
C LEU A 54 -19.63 -18.60 -20.48
N SER A 55 -18.45 -19.20 -20.26
CA SER A 55 -18.00 -20.39 -20.98
C SER A 55 -18.19 -21.70 -20.22
N LEU A 56 -18.35 -21.65 -18.89
CA LEU A 56 -18.45 -22.83 -18.05
C LEU A 56 -19.88 -23.41 -18.00
N PRO A 57 -20.03 -24.72 -17.72
CA PRO A 57 -21.32 -25.31 -17.36
C PRO A 57 -21.89 -24.69 -16.08
N GLN A 58 -23.22 -24.74 -15.93
CA GLN A 58 -23.95 -24.06 -14.86
C GLN A 58 -23.44 -24.39 -13.45
N ASP A 59 -23.13 -25.66 -13.18
CA ASP A 59 -22.60 -26.11 -11.88
C ASP A 59 -21.24 -25.46 -11.55
N SER A 60 -20.38 -25.29 -12.55
CA SER A 60 -19.06 -24.68 -12.40
C SER A 60 -19.13 -23.15 -12.32
N GLN A 61 -20.15 -22.52 -12.91
CA GLN A 61 -20.36 -21.07 -12.82
C GLN A 61 -20.60 -20.64 -11.36
N ILE A 62 -21.31 -21.45 -10.57
CA ILE A 62 -21.55 -21.17 -9.15
C ILE A 62 -20.23 -21.12 -8.38
N ALA A 63 -19.32 -22.06 -8.62
CA ALA A 63 -18.00 -22.06 -7.98
C ALA A 63 -17.21 -20.79 -8.30
N VAL A 64 -17.22 -20.36 -9.57
CA VAL A 64 -16.57 -19.10 -9.99
C VAL A 64 -17.21 -17.89 -9.30
N LEU A 65 -18.54 -17.81 -9.25
CA LEU A 65 -19.25 -16.71 -8.60
C LEU A 65 -19.04 -16.67 -7.08
N VAL A 66 -18.86 -17.81 -6.42
CA VAL A 66 -18.56 -17.87 -4.98
C VAL A 66 -17.11 -17.45 -4.69
N LEU A 67 -16.16 -17.85 -5.54
CA LEU A 67 -14.73 -17.56 -5.35
C LEU A 67 -14.34 -16.13 -5.78
N THR A 68 -15.02 -15.56 -6.78
CA THR A 68 -14.69 -14.24 -7.32
C THR A 68 -14.68 -13.13 -6.25
N PRO A 69 -15.69 -12.99 -5.38
CA PRO A 69 -15.70 -11.95 -4.35
C PRO A 69 -14.51 -12.05 -3.38
N PHE A 70 -14.07 -13.27 -3.05
CA PHE A 70 -12.90 -13.48 -2.21
C PHE A 70 -11.61 -13.01 -2.91
N ALA A 71 -11.45 -13.35 -4.20
CA ALA A 71 -10.31 -12.89 -4.99
C ALA A 71 -10.31 -11.36 -5.16
N VAL A 72 -11.48 -10.76 -5.38
CA VAL A 72 -11.66 -9.30 -5.42
C VAL A 72 -11.25 -8.65 -4.09
N LEU A 73 -11.70 -9.21 -2.96
CA LEU A 73 -11.33 -8.72 -1.64
C LEU A 73 -9.81 -8.75 -1.43
N TRP A 74 -9.18 -9.88 -1.78
CA TRP A 74 -7.74 -10.04 -1.69
C TRP A 74 -7.00 -8.99 -2.53
N MET A 75 -7.42 -8.78 -3.77
CA MET A 75 -6.83 -7.77 -4.66
C MET A 75 -6.98 -6.35 -4.11
N ALA A 76 -8.15 -6.00 -3.58
CA ALA A 76 -8.39 -4.68 -2.97
C ALA A 76 -7.51 -4.47 -1.72
N ARG A 77 -7.49 -5.45 -0.80
CA ARG A 77 -6.69 -5.38 0.43
C ARG A 77 -5.20 -5.23 0.15
N THR A 78 -4.66 -6.07 -0.74
CA THR A 78 -3.24 -5.99 -1.10
C THR A 78 -2.92 -4.67 -1.79
N THR A 79 -3.83 -4.09 -2.57
CA THR A 79 -3.64 -2.77 -3.20
C THR A 79 -3.55 -1.65 -2.17
N VAL A 80 -4.44 -1.64 -1.19
CA VAL A 80 -4.39 -0.67 -0.07
C VAL A 80 -3.11 -0.84 0.75
N GLN A 81 -2.75 -2.07 1.12
CA GLN A 81 -1.51 -2.33 1.89
C GLN A 81 -0.25 -1.87 1.17
N HIS A 82 -0.18 -2.06 -0.15
CA HIS A 82 0.95 -1.57 -0.94
C HIS A 82 0.99 -0.04 -1.02
N ALA A 83 -0.17 0.62 -1.11
CA ALA A 83 -0.24 2.07 -1.08
C ALA A 83 0.23 2.63 0.27
N ILE A 84 -0.14 2.00 1.39
CA ILE A 84 0.34 2.36 2.74
C ILE A 84 1.86 2.21 2.82
N ALA A 85 2.39 1.05 2.43
CA ALA A 85 3.82 0.81 2.53
C ALA A 85 4.64 1.73 1.62
N LYS A 86 4.10 2.11 0.44
CA LYS A 86 4.70 3.13 -0.42
C LYS A 86 4.80 4.48 0.30
N GLU A 87 3.73 4.92 0.95
CA GLU A 87 3.73 6.16 1.74
C GLU A 87 4.75 6.08 2.88
N ASP A 88 4.81 4.97 3.62
CA ASP A 88 5.75 4.77 4.71
C ASP A 88 7.22 4.90 4.25
N HIS A 89 7.55 4.34 3.08
CA HIS A 89 8.89 4.46 2.49
C HIS A 89 9.21 5.89 2.05
N LEU A 90 8.27 6.59 1.41
CA LEU A 90 8.45 8.00 1.04
C LEU A 90 8.71 8.89 2.26
N ARG A 91 7.95 8.69 3.35
CA ARG A 91 8.14 9.42 4.61
C ARG A 91 9.47 9.09 5.28
N ARG A 92 9.96 7.86 5.13
CA ARG A 92 11.28 7.47 5.64
C ARG A 92 12.41 8.12 4.83
N ILE A 93 12.27 8.19 3.51
CA ILE A 93 13.20 8.88 2.62
C ILE A 93 13.28 10.36 2.98
N GLU A 94 12.14 11.04 3.10
CA GLU A 94 12.06 12.46 3.54
C GLU A 94 12.79 12.69 4.87
N GLN A 95 12.68 11.76 5.83
CA GLN A 95 13.41 11.86 7.10
C GLN A 95 14.91 11.72 6.94
N ILE A 96 15.37 10.80 6.09
CA ILE A 96 16.81 10.62 5.84
C ILE A 96 17.38 11.87 5.17
N GLU A 97 16.68 12.45 4.20
CA GLU A 97 17.07 13.72 3.56
C GLU A 97 17.25 14.83 4.60
N LEU A 98 16.26 15.02 5.48
CA LEU A 98 16.34 16.04 6.54
C LEU A 98 17.51 15.81 7.50
N VAL A 99 17.77 14.56 7.90
CA VAL A 99 18.88 14.24 8.81
C VAL A 99 20.24 14.42 8.12
N VAL A 100 20.34 14.08 6.83
CA VAL A 100 21.58 14.28 6.07
C VAL A 100 21.86 15.76 5.86
N ASN A 101 20.86 16.57 5.52
CA ASN A 101 21.02 18.02 5.38
C ASN A 101 21.39 18.69 6.72
N ASP A 102 20.79 18.25 7.82
CA ASP A 102 21.13 18.72 9.17
C ASP A 102 22.58 18.39 9.54
N LEU A 103 23.02 17.15 9.26
CA LEU A 103 24.41 16.73 9.48
C LEU A 103 25.42 17.42 8.58
N ALA A 104 25.01 17.82 7.38
CA ALA A 104 25.86 18.51 6.42
C ALA A 104 25.78 20.03 6.50
N GLU A 105 24.95 20.57 7.41
CA GLU A 105 24.65 22.00 7.58
C GLU A 105 24.27 22.72 6.27
N THR A 106 23.85 21.95 5.26
CA THR A 106 23.58 22.41 3.89
C THR A 106 22.47 21.57 3.27
N ASP A 107 21.64 22.18 2.43
CA ASP A 107 20.58 21.48 1.71
C ASP A 107 21.16 20.69 0.52
N LEU A 108 21.73 19.53 0.82
CA LEU A 108 22.33 18.64 -0.19
C LEU A 108 21.29 17.79 -0.92
N LEU A 109 20.23 17.36 -0.21
CA LEU A 109 19.18 16.50 -0.72
C LEU A 109 17.82 17.20 -0.60
N ALA A 110 17.14 17.38 -1.73
CA ALA A 110 15.85 18.06 -1.79
C ALA A 110 14.73 17.27 -2.50
N PHE A 111 14.95 15.98 -2.74
CA PHE A 111 14.13 15.17 -3.66
C PHE A 111 12.68 15.03 -3.19
N GLN A 112 12.44 14.86 -1.88
CA GLN A 112 11.08 14.88 -1.30
C GLN A 112 10.74 16.22 -0.63
N SER A 113 11.70 16.94 -0.06
CA SER A 113 11.44 18.17 0.72
C SER A 113 10.90 19.35 -0.11
N GLU A 114 11.25 19.43 -1.39
CA GLU A 114 10.74 20.42 -2.36
C GLU A 114 9.56 19.91 -3.20
N HIS A 115 9.17 18.64 -3.06
CA HIS A 115 8.15 18.06 -3.93
C HIS A 115 6.80 18.77 -3.70
N PRO A 116 6.11 19.28 -4.75
CA PRO A 116 4.90 20.12 -4.63
C PRO A 116 3.69 19.43 -3.99
N ASN A 117 3.80 18.15 -3.61
CA ASN A 117 2.73 17.38 -3.00
C ASN A 117 2.97 17.17 -1.50
N ARG A 118 3.15 18.26 -0.73
CA ARG A 118 3.12 18.28 0.75
C ARG A 118 1.74 17.98 1.36
N ALA A 119 0.78 17.50 0.54
CA ALA A 119 -0.57 17.22 1.00
C ALA A 119 -0.52 16.18 2.14
N LYS A 120 -1.25 16.43 3.23
CA LYS A 120 -1.45 15.53 4.39
C LYS A 120 -2.15 14.20 4.03
N ILE A 121 -2.35 13.91 2.74
CA ILE A 121 -3.13 12.78 2.26
C ILE A 121 -2.15 11.65 1.92
N ALA A 122 -2.28 10.51 2.61
CA ALA A 122 -1.45 9.32 2.39
C ALA A 122 -1.57 8.78 0.95
N ALA A 123 -0.49 8.16 0.46
CA ALA A 123 -0.32 7.52 -0.85
C ALA A 123 -0.12 8.45 -2.06
N GLY A 124 -0.15 9.78 -1.86
CA GLY A 124 -0.01 10.76 -2.94
C GLY A 124 -1.08 10.65 -4.04
N ARG A 125 -1.00 11.50 -5.07
CA ARG A 125 -2.05 11.59 -6.12
C ARG A 125 -2.20 10.29 -6.92
N SER A 126 -1.07 9.68 -7.30
CA SER A 126 -1.04 8.44 -8.10
C SER A 126 -1.47 7.21 -7.29
N GLY A 127 -0.99 7.04 -6.05
CA GLY A 127 -1.37 5.88 -5.23
C GLY A 127 -2.85 5.90 -4.83
N SER A 128 -3.38 7.09 -4.54
CA SER A 128 -4.81 7.29 -4.26
C SER A 128 -5.67 6.94 -5.48
N ALA A 129 -5.26 7.37 -6.68
CA ALA A 129 -5.96 7.07 -7.91
C ALA A 129 -6.00 5.55 -8.18
N THR A 130 -4.87 4.84 -8.02
CA THR A 130 -4.86 3.38 -8.23
C THR A 130 -5.74 2.64 -7.23
N VAL A 131 -5.70 3.02 -5.96
CA VAL A 131 -6.55 2.42 -4.91
C VAL A 131 -8.03 2.69 -5.21
N LEU A 132 -8.37 3.91 -5.63
CA LEU A 132 -9.74 4.28 -5.99
C LEU A 132 -10.22 3.47 -7.21
N THR A 133 -9.45 3.46 -8.30
CA THR A 133 -9.80 2.71 -9.53
C THR A 133 -9.96 1.22 -9.25
N THR A 134 -9.06 0.64 -8.46
CA THR A 134 -9.15 -0.79 -8.08
C THR A 134 -10.38 -1.05 -7.22
N SER A 135 -10.74 -0.14 -6.31
CA SER A 135 -11.92 -0.29 -5.45
C SER A 135 -13.22 -0.13 -6.24
N VAL A 136 -13.29 0.83 -7.17
CA VAL A 136 -14.44 1.00 -8.07
C VAL A 136 -14.59 -0.23 -8.96
N GLY A 137 -13.52 -0.71 -9.59
CA GLY A 137 -13.55 -1.94 -10.40
C GLY A 137 -13.98 -3.18 -9.59
N SER A 138 -13.52 -3.27 -8.34
CA SER A 138 -13.93 -4.32 -7.40
C SER A 138 -15.43 -4.27 -7.11
N VAL A 139 -15.97 -3.08 -6.80
CA VAL A 139 -17.41 -2.90 -6.56
C VAL A 139 -18.23 -3.25 -7.81
N LEU A 140 -17.81 -2.82 -9.00
CA LEU A 140 -18.46 -3.18 -10.25
C LEU A 140 -18.47 -4.71 -10.46
N MET A 141 -17.38 -5.41 -10.13
CA MET A 141 -17.37 -6.87 -10.21
C MET A 141 -18.29 -7.54 -9.19
N LEU A 142 -18.41 -7.01 -7.97
CA LEU A 142 -19.38 -7.53 -7.01
C LEU A 142 -20.81 -7.33 -7.51
N VAL A 143 -21.13 -6.18 -8.12
CA VAL A 143 -22.44 -5.94 -8.75
C VAL A 143 -22.69 -6.93 -9.88
N LEU A 144 -21.70 -7.18 -10.73
CA LEU A 144 -21.82 -8.19 -11.79
C LEU A 144 -22.06 -9.59 -11.21
N CYS A 145 -21.38 -9.94 -10.12
CA CYS A 145 -21.59 -11.20 -9.40
C CYS A 145 -23.02 -11.32 -8.86
N VAL A 146 -23.65 -10.23 -8.38
CA VAL A 146 -25.07 -10.22 -7.98
C VAL A 146 -25.96 -10.53 -9.19
N ILE A 147 -25.77 -9.80 -10.29
CA ILE A 147 -26.60 -9.92 -11.50
C ILE A 147 -26.52 -11.34 -12.05
N LEU A 148 -25.30 -11.87 -12.23
CA LEU A 148 -25.09 -13.20 -12.79
C LEU A 148 -25.56 -14.32 -11.85
N PHE A 149 -25.44 -14.14 -10.54
CA PHE A 149 -25.95 -15.14 -9.59
C PHE A 149 -27.48 -15.15 -9.52
N GLY A 150 -28.13 -14.00 -9.71
CA GLY A 150 -29.59 -13.88 -9.71
C GLY A 150 -30.26 -14.59 -10.88
N THR A 151 -29.55 -14.85 -11.97
CA THR A 151 -30.06 -15.61 -13.12
C THR A 151 -29.88 -17.12 -12.99
N GLN A 152 -29.23 -17.60 -11.92
CA GLN A 152 -28.90 -19.01 -11.73
C GLN A 152 -29.88 -19.70 -10.78
N THR A 153 -30.30 -20.91 -11.15
CA THR A 153 -30.98 -21.83 -10.23
C THR A 153 -29.94 -22.50 -9.36
N THR A 154 -29.74 -22.01 -8.14
CA THR A 154 -28.67 -22.48 -7.24
C THR A 154 -29.23 -23.10 -5.95
N PRO A 155 -28.51 -24.07 -5.35
CA PRO A 155 -28.87 -24.61 -4.04
C PRO A 155 -28.56 -23.63 -2.90
N VAL A 156 -27.75 -22.60 -3.15
CA VAL A 156 -27.36 -21.60 -2.15
C VAL A 156 -28.44 -20.52 -2.09
N PRO A 157 -29.01 -20.24 -0.92
CA PRO A 157 -30.05 -19.22 -0.81
C PRO A 157 -29.48 -17.85 -1.14
N TYR A 158 -30.13 -17.16 -2.08
CA TYR A 158 -29.74 -15.84 -2.60
C TYR A 158 -29.43 -14.82 -1.50
N ARG A 159 -30.17 -14.84 -0.39
CA ARG A 159 -29.96 -13.96 0.76
C ARG A 159 -28.58 -14.15 1.41
N LEU A 160 -28.11 -15.39 1.57
CA LEU A 160 -26.79 -15.65 2.15
C LEU A 160 -25.68 -15.11 1.24
N TYR A 161 -25.85 -15.30 -0.07
CA TYR A 161 -24.91 -14.79 -1.05
C TYR A 161 -24.86 -13.25 -1.05
N LEU A 162 -26.01 -12.57 -0.93
CA LEU A 162 -26.06 -11.12 -0.77
C LEU A 162 -25.36 -10.64 0.51
N VAL A 163 -25.55 -11.32 1.64
CA VAL A 163 -24.86 -10.98 2.89
C VAL A 163 -23.34 -11.14 2.73
N TYR A 164 -22.89 -12.23 2.10
CA TYR A 164 -21.49 -12.44 1.78
C TYR A 164 -20.91 -11.31 0.92
N LEU A 165 -21.59 -10.96 -0.17
CA LEU A 165 -21.19 -9.85 -1.04
C LEU A 165 -21.20 -8.50 -0.34
N ALA A 166 -22.17 -8.25 0.55
CA ALA A 166 -22.25 -7.03 1.33
C ALA A 166 -21.06 -6.89 2.29
N LEU A 167 -20.66 -7.98 2.96
CA LEU A 167 -19.49 -7.99 3.84
C LEU A 167 -18.20 -7.74 3.07
N VAL A 168 -18.05 -8.39 1.90
CA VAL A 168 -16.90 -8.17 1.00
C VAL A 168 -16.88 -6.72 0.50
N GLY A 169 -18.01 -6.22 0.00
CA GLY A 169 -18.15 -4.86 -0.53
C GLY A 169 -17.87 -3.80 0.54
N LEU A 170 -18.35 -4.02 1.77
CA LEU A 170 -18.07 -3.14 2.90
C LEU A 170 -16.55 -3.03 3.14
N ASP A 171 -15.83 -4.14 3.18
CA ASP A 171 -14.38 -4.11 3.43
C ASP A 171 -13.58 -3.50 2.26
N VAL A 172 -14.01 -3.76 1.01
CA VAL A 172 -13.45 -3.10 -0.19
C VAL A 172 -13.60 -1.58 -0.09
N VAL A 173 -14.78 -1.08 0.32
CA VAL A 173 -15.05 0.36 0.45
C VAL A 173 -14.33 0.97 1.66
N LEU A 174 -14.19 0.23 2.76
CA LEU A 174 -13.45 0.69 3.94
C LEU A 174 -11.95 0.84 3.66
N GLY A 175 -11.39 0.11 2.69
CA GLY A 175 -9.97 0.20 2.32
C GLY A 175 -9.50 1.61 1.98
N PRO A 176 -10.05 2.27 0.94
CA PRO A 176 -9.74 3.66 0.60
C PRO A 176 -9.98 4.65 1.75
N ILE A 177 -11.02 4.44 2.56
CA ILE A 177 -11.33 5.29 3.72
C ILE A 177 -10.27 5.16 4.80
N ARG A 178 -9.78 3.93 5.06
CA ARG A 178 -8.68 3.69 5.98
C ARG A 178 -7.39 4.32 5.48
N LEU A 179 -7.14 4.26 4.17
CA LEU A 179 -5.99 4.91 3.56
C LEU A 179 -6.06 6.43 3.68
N SER A 180 -7.21 7.06 3.40
CA SER A 180 -7.36 8.51 3.51
C SER A 180 -7.22 9.02 4.94
N ARG A 181 -7.54 8.18 5.92
CA ARG A 181 -7.36 8.44 7.36
C ARG A 181 -6.03 7.95 7.91
N TYR A 182 -5.18 7.35 7.09
CA TYR A 182 -3.91 6.80 7.56
C TYR A 182 -2.96 7.92 7.93
N ASN A 183 -2.70 8.05 9.22
CA ASN A 183 -1.69 8.97 9.75
C ASN A 183 -0.42 8.18 10.05
N TYR A 184 0.65 8.52 9.32
CA TYR A 184 1.97 7.96 9.56
C TYR A 184 2.42 8.26 11.00
N HIS A 185 2.49 7.21 11.83
CA HIS A 185 3.01 7.33 13.19
C HIS A 185 4.53 7.17 13.18
N ARG A 186 5.21 8.28 13.42
CA ARG A 186 6.67 8.41 13.49
C ARG A 186 7.26 7.42 14.51
N ARG A 187 7.88 6.32 14.06
CA ARG A 187 8.72 5.47 14.93
C ARG A 187 10.10 6.10 15.10
N LEU A 188 10.16 7.17 15.90
CA LEU A 188 11.40 7.86 16.24
C LEU A 188 12.17 7.13 17.36
N LYS A 189 12.43 5.83 17.24
CA LYS A 189 12.98 5.06 18.37
C LYS A 189 14.49 4.80 18.37
N LEU A 190 15.25 5.14 17.32
CA LEU A 190 16.65 4.68 17.26
C LEU A 190 17.73 5.72 16.95
N ILE A 191 17.39 6.92 16.48
CA ILE A 191 18.42 7.92 16.15
C ILE A 191 18.59 8.95 17.28
N THR A 192 17.50 9.36 17.94
CA THR A 192 17.56 10.45 18.93
C THR A 192 18.08 10.03 20.31
N SER A 193 17.93 8.77 20.72
CA SER A 193 18.38 8.31 22.05
C SER A 193 19.90 8.22 22.22
N ARG A 194 20.68 8.34 21.12
CA ARG A 194 22.14 8.52 21.17
C ARG A 194 22.60 9.96 20.86
N VAL A 195 21.69 10.84 20.43
CA VAL A 195 22.02 12.20 19.95
C VAL A 195 21.77 13.28 21.02
N LEU A 196 20.87 13.05 21.98
CA LEU A 196 20.49 14.08 22.98
C LEU A 196 20.91 13.81 24.42
N THR A 197 21.84 12.89 24.69
CA THR A 197 22.60 12.99 25.94
C THR A 197 23.84 13.84 25.68
N PRO A 198 23.80 15.17 25.92
CA PRO A 198 25.05 15.88 26.12
C PRO A 198 25.75 15.18 27.28
N ARG A 199 26.96 14.68 27.04
CA ARG A 199 27.91 14.40 28.12
C ARG A 199 28.26 15.76 28.73
N SER A 200 27.37 16.27 29.57
CA SER A 200 27.75 17.22 30.61
C SER A 200 28.52 16.43 31.67
N HIS A 201 29.55 17.09 32.20
CA HIS A 201 30.37 16.75 33.35
C HIS A 201 31.71 16.04 33.10
N SER A 202 32.72 16.93 33.07
CA SER A 202 33.90 16.99 33.96
C SER A 202 34.90 15.85 33.93
#